data_AF-A0A7S3LMC0-F1
#
_entry.id   AF-A0A7S3LMC0-F1
#
_cell.length_a   1.000
_cell.length_b   1.000
_cell.length_c   1.000
_cell.angle_alpha   90.00
_cell.angle_beta   90.00
_cell.angle_gamma   90.00
#
_symmetry.space_group_name_H-M   'P 1'
#
loop_
_entity.id
_entity.type
_entity.pdbx_description
1 polymer ?
#
loop_
_entity_poly.entity_id
_entity_poly.type
_entity_poly.pdbx_seq_one_letter_code
_entity_poly.pdbx_strand_id
1 'polypeptide(L)'
;DTHHSRSLLSEGDSTELFSKDKRAMRRPYNRWLKRYFIDLYEGYKNILRNVNTRLAKPRRALKSEPLHIVSGHYNENEEMVTTPSPVISLGRGRKLLDTFGGSLKFVNNLYSKTFRSMNRKVPAHMPHLIDVEEMKALQRNFPREFERTSSNRFRSTNDMQFSFSYMYWIVHQGDRPDLGLIDYFAQELDTDGNGYLDPNELRTLASVMSDGNNVQEQFEEILLCLHVNSADMDAIDHARMDLPSFLNCSKATEGVLQNSRRKRTHEIIAEEVASEFVSFEMIDDNFTTTMQKLDSIRKKKSKFICINDDMKKAPLRTRQAVHHFYNALFPKPSQFELEPGYRNVFLYYDEYVEYINVLHRQNFYIRLGLGILFLGVVFLFIYN
;
A
#
# COMPACT_ATOMS: atom_id res chain seq x y z
N ASP A 1 85.90 42.05 1.18
CA ASP A 1 86.73 42.63 2.25
C ASP A 1 86.21 42.15 3.60
N THR A 2 86.65 40.96 4.02
CA THR A 2 87.82 40.68 4.88
C THR A 2 87.65 41.09 6.34
N HIS A 3 87.60 40.04 7.17
CA HIS A 3 88.32 39.88 8.44
C HIS A 3 87.92 40.73 9.66
N HIS A 4 87.49 40.05 10.73
CA HIS A 4 88.27 39.79 11.97
C HIS A 4 87.79 40.75 13.08
N SER A 5 87.77 40.49 14.39
CA SER A 5 88.09 39.37 15.28
C SER A 5 87.91 39.89 16.70
N ARG A 6 87.58 38.99 17.65
CA ARG A 6 87.96 39.04 19.09
C ARG A 6 87.45 40.22 19.95
N SER A 7 87.45 40.21 21.27
CA SER A 7 87.21 39.23 22.36
C SER A 7 87.50 40.01 23.65
N LEU A 8 86.68 39.80 24.70
CA LEU A 8 87.02 39.84 26.13
C LEU A 8 87.32 41.18 26.83
N LEU A 9 86.68 41.34 28.02
CA LEU A 9 87.14 41.81 29.35
C LEU A 9 85.90 42.37 30.10
N SER A 10 85.30 41.68 31.08
CA SER A 10 85.65 41.47 32.50
C SER A 10 85.25 42.61 33.46
N GLU A 11 84.45 42.21 34.46
CA GLU A 11 84.35 42.72 35.84
C GLU A 11 83.78 44.13 36.12
N GLY A 12 82.91 44.19 37.14
CA GLY A 12 82.48 45.43 37.77
C GLY A 12 81.11 45.33 38.44
N ASP A 13 81.10 45.03 39.73
CA ASP A 13 79.96 44.81 40.60
C ASP A 13 79.32 46.14 41.11
N SER A 14 78.11 46.00 41.68
CA SER A 14 77.40 46.89 42.62
C SER A 14 76.46 48.01 42.10
N THR A 15 75.16 47.79 42.37
CA THR A 15 74.17 48.68 43.05
C THR A 15 73.87 50.07 42.46
N GLU A 16 72.64 50.59 42.35
CA GLU A 16 71.25 50.18 42.61
C GLU A 16 70.38 51.37 42.14
N LEU A 17 69.05 51.20 42.08
CA LEU A 17 68.00 52.22 41.98
C LEU A 17 67.57 52.80 40.59
N PHE A 18 66.33 52.40 40.24
CA PHE A 18 65.31 53.07 39.42
C PHE A 18 65.48 53.15 37.88
N SER A 19 64.85 52.21 37.15
CA SER A 19 63.56 52.49 36.49
C SER A 19 62.92 51.24 35.86
N LYS A 20 61.82 50.82 36.45
CA LYS A 20 60.53 50.50 35.79
C LYS A 20 60.55 49.78 34.42
N ASP A 21 60.13 48.52 34.49
CA ASP A 21 58.81 48.12 33.98
C ASP A 21 58.61 47.98 32.47
N LYS A 22 59.07 46.87 31.85
CA LYS A 22 58.58 46.36 30.54
C LYS A 22 58.71 44.83 30.30
N ARG A 23 58.76 43.97 31.32
CA ARG A 23 58.96 42.51 31.11
C ARG A 23 58.07 41.55 31.91
N ALA A 24 56.92 41.99 32.41
CA ALA A 24 56.02 41.12 33.17
C ALA A 24 54.59 41.04 32.59
N MET A 25 54.43 40.85 31.27
CA MET A 25 53.06 40.76 30.69
C MET A 25 52.90 39.84 29.46
N ARG A 26 53.69 38.77 29.29
CA ARG A 26 53.49 37.87 28.12
C ARG A 26 53.61 36.36 28.37
N ARG A 27 53.56 35.85 29.60
CA ARG A 27 53.82 34.41 29.87
C ARG A 27 52.78 33.56 30.62
N PRO A 28 51.73 34.05 31.31
CA PRO A 28 50.75 33.15 31.92
C PRO A 28 49.59 32.75 30.99
N TYR A 29 49.21 33.58 30.01
CA TYR A 29 47.97 33.44 29.25
C TYR A 29 47.92 32.19 28.34
N ASN A 30 49.07 31.79 27.77
CA ASN A 30 49.14 30.68 26.81
C ASN A 30 49.01 29.28 27.43
N ARG A 31 49.31 29.08 28.72
CA ARG A 31 49.20 27.75 29.35
C ARG A 31 47.75 27.40 29.67
N TRP A 32 46.96 28.38 30.12
CA TRP A 32 45.57 28.15 30.50
C TRP A 32 44.69 27.89 29.27
N LEU A 33 44.84 28.70 28.22
CA LEU A 33 44.13 28.48 26.94
C LEU A 33 44.49 27.11 26.33
N LYS A 34 45.78 26.74 26.32
CA LYS A 34 46.20 25.43 25.80
C LYS A 34 45.60 24.27 26.59
N ARG A 35 45.52 24.38 27.93
CA ARG A 35 44.85 23.39 28.80
C ARG A 35 43.36 23.31 28.49
N TYR A 36 42.70 24.47 28.39
CA TYR A 36 41.27 24.56 28.08
C TYR A 36 40.92 23.89 26.74
N PHE A 37 41.68 24.14 25.67
CA PHE A 37 41.44 23.49 24.37
C PHE A 37 41.72 21.99 24.39
N ILE A 38 42.72 21.52 25.13
CA ILE A 38 43.00 20.07 25.29
C ILE A 38 41.85 19.40 26.04
N ASP A 39 41.36 20.00 27.12
CA ASP A 39 40.24 19.46 27.90
C ASP A 39 38.94 19.47 27.09
N LEU A 40 38.70 20.50 26.27
CA LEU A 40 37.56 20.56 25.35
C LEU A 40 37.64 19.48 24.26
N TYR A 41 38.83 19.27 23.68
CA TYR A 41 39.06 18.28 22.63
C TYR A 41 38.97 16.84 23.15
N GLU A 42 39.50 16.57 24.34
CA GLU A 42 39.38 15.25 24.98
C GLU A 42 37.95 14.99 25.48
N GLY A 43 37.24 16.03 25.95
CA GLY A 43 35.80 15.97 26.22
C GLY A 43 35.00 15.61 24.97
N TYR A 44 35.30 16.25 23.84
CA TYR A 44 34.69 15.95 22.54
C TYR A 44 34.98 14.51 22.07
N LYS A 45 36.23 14.04 22.16
CA LYS A 45 36.60 12.65 21.85
C LYS A 45 35.86 11.62 22.71
N ASN A 46 35.72 11.89 24.00
CA ASN A 46 35.02 11.00 24.92
C ASN A 46 33.51 10.95 24.65
N ILE A 47 32.91 12.08 24.25
CA ILE A 47 31.51 12.11 23.81
C ILE A 47 31.33 11.28 22.53
N LEU A 48 32.20 11.44 21.53
CA LEU A 48 32.15 10.66 20.29
C LEU A 48 32.32 9.14 20.52
N ARG A 49 33.24 8.74 21.42
CA ARG A 49 33.42 7.32 21.81
C ARG A 49 32.20 6.74 22.53
N ASN A 50 31.53 7.53 23.39
CA ASN A 50 30.35 7.09 24.12
C ASN A 50 29.10 6.98 23.24
N VAL A 51 29.01 7.76 22.15
CA VAL A 51 27.94 7.65 21.16
C VAL A 51 28.12 6.41 20.29
N ASN A 52 29.33 6.16 19.77
CA ASN A 52 29.60 4.93 18.99
C ASN A 52 29.38 3.64 19.79
N THR A 53 29.71 3.64 21.09
CA THR A 53 29.49 2.46 21.96
C THR A 53 28.04 2.27 22.40
N ARG A 54 27.19 3.31 22.40
CA ARG A 54 25.74 3.19 22.62
C ARG A 54 24.99 2.74 21.37
N LEU A 55 25.45 3.13 20.19
CA LEU A 55 24.89 2.72 18.90
C LEU A 55 25.31 1.29 18.49
N ALA A 56 26.47 0.81 18.97
CA ALA A 56 26.97 -0.54 18.68
C ALA A 56 26.39 -1.65 19.59
N LYS A 57 25.60 -1.32 20.62
CA LYS A 57 24.95 -2.33 21.46
C LYS A 57 23.62 -2.74 20.83
N PRO A 58 23.44 -3.99 20.38
CA PRO A 58 22.12 -4.49 20.05
C PRO A 58 21.30 -4.47 21.35
N ARG A 59 20.39 -3.51 21.49
CA ARG A 59 19.46 -3.51 22.61
C ARG A 59 18.47 -4.64 22.38
N ARG A 60 18.40 -5.57 23.35
CA ARG A 60 17.42 -6.65 23.43
C ARG A 60 16.07 -6.15 22.94
N ALA A 61 15.53 -6.80 21.91
CA ALA A 61 14.14 -6.64 21.52
C ALA A 61 13.28 -6.66 22.78
N LEU A 62 12.47 -5.62 22.99
CA LEU A 62 11.39 -5.71 23.96
C LEU A 62 10.59 -6.96 23.58
N LYS A 63 10.33 -7.83 24.55
CA LYS A 63 9.39 -8.94 24.38
C LYS A 63 8.05 -8.33 23.98
N SER A 64 7.73 -8.34 22.69
CA SER A 64 6.35 -8.30 22.26
C SER A 64 5.69 -9.52 22.86
N GLU A 65 4.70 -9.32 23.72
CA GLU A 65 3.79 -10.40 24.08
C GLU A 65 3.29 -11.04 22.77
N PRO A 66 3.25 -12.38 22.67
CA PRO A 66 2.79 -13.02 21.46
C PRO A 66 1.36 -12.56 21.21
N LEU A 67 1.17 -11.76 20.15
CA LEU A 67 -0.13 -11.59 19.56
C LEU A 67 -0.50 -13.01 19.11
N HIS A 68 -1.42 -13.65 19.84
CA HIS A 68 -2.12 -14.82 19.35
C HIS A 68 -2.97 -14.35 18.18
N ILE A 69 -2.34 -14.19 17.02
CA ILE A 69 -3.02 -14.18 15.74
C ILE A 69 -3.54 -15.60 15.63
N VAL A 70 -4.86 -15.74 15.73
CA VAL A 70 -5.55 -16.94 15.29
C VAL A 70 -5.17 -17.07 13.82
N SER A 71 -4.21 -17.95 13.53
CA SER A 71 -3.96 -18.47 12.21
C SER A 71 -5.29 -19.05 11.76
N GLY A 72 -5.96 -18.38 10.83
CA GLY A 72 -7.08 -18.96 10.11
C GLY A 72 -6.55 -20.10 9.26
N HIS A 73 -6.34 -21.26 9.87
CA HIS A 73 -6.40 -22.52 9.16
C HIS A 73 -7.88 -22.70 8.77
N TYR A 74 -8.26 -22.18 7.61
CA TYR A 74 -9.42 -22.70 6.92
C TYR A 74 -8.99 -24.07 6.37
N ASN A 75 -9.37 -25.12 7.09
CA ASN A 75 -9.47 -26.45 6.50
C ASN A 75 -10.70 -26.44 5.60
N GLU A 76 -10.51 -26.64 4.30
CA GLU A 76 -11.55 -26.58 3.26
C GLU A 76 -12.52 -27.78 3.25
N ASN A 77 -12.55 -28.64 4.27
CA ASN A 77 -13.30 -29.90 4.25
C ASN A 77 -14.14 -30.22 5.51
N GLU A 78 -14.88 -29.27 6.09
CA GLU A 78 -15.88 -29.59 7.13
C GLU A 78 -17.32 -29.43 6.62
N GLU A 79 -17.92 -30.56 6.24
CA GLU A 79 -19.38 -30.72 6.24
C GLU A 79 -19.92 -30.51 7.66
N MET A 80 -21.06 -29.81 7.72
CA MET A 80 -21.74 -29.37 8.93
C MET A 80 -22.33 -30.57 9.70
N VAL A 81 -21.58 -31.13 10.66
CA VAL A 81 -22.11 -32.11 11.62
C VAL A 81 -22.40 -31.42 12.96
N THR A 82 -23.68 -31.38 13.32
CA THR A 82 -24.19 -30.85 14.59
C THR A 82 -24.02 -31.87 15.73
N THR A 83 -23.27 -31.55 16.79
CA THR A 83 -23.43 -32.15 18.14
C THR A 83 -22.84 -31.26 19.25
N PRO A 84 -23.27 -31.41 20.53
CA PRO A 84 -23.51 -30.29 21.44
C PRO A 84 -22.34 -29.90 22.36
N SER A 85 -22.46 -28.66 22.85
CA SER A 85 -21.55 -27.88 23.69
C SER A 85 -20.92 -28.59 24.90
N PRO A 86 -19.70 -28.18 25.31
CA PRO A 86 -19.28 -28.24 26.70
C PRO A 86 -18.99 -26.86 27.30
N VAL A 87 -19.62 -26.66 28.46
CA VAL A 87 -19.16 -26.04 29.71
C VAL A 87 -18.39 -24.69 29.65
N ILE A 88 -19.05 -23.70 30.26
CA ILE A 88 -18.63 -22.33 30.52
C ILE A 88 -17.30 -22.27 31.29
N SER A 89 -16.29 -21.61 30.72
CA SER A 89 -15.20 -21.00 31.50
C SER A 89 -15.38 -19.47 31.50
N LEU A 90 -15.55 -18.91 32.70
CA LEU A 90 -15.65 -17.48 32.96
C LEU A 90 -14.26 -16.84 32.92
N GLY A 91 -13.72 -16.67 31.71
CA GLY A 91 -12.59 -15.81 31.43
C GLY A 91 -12.99 -14.79 30.37
N ARG A 92 -13.36 -13.57 30.78
CA ARG A 92 -13.81 -12.49 29.87
C ARG A 92 -12.60 -11.87 29.14
N GLY A 93 -11.86 -12.68 28.38
CA GLY A 93 -10.98 -12.17 27.34
C GLY A 93 -11.84 -11.55 26.24
N ARG A 94 -11.57 -10.31 25.83
CA ARG A 94 -12.18 -9.74 24.62
C ARG A 94 -11.82 -10.67 23.45
N LYS A 95 -12.77 -11.48 22.96
CA LYS A 95 -12.62 -12.14 21.66
C LYS A 95 -12.36 -11.02 20.66
N LEU A 96 -11.20 -11.05 20.00
CA LEU A 96 -10.97 -10.21 18.83
C LEU A 96 -12.12 -10.52 17.85
N LEU A 97 -12.91 -9.52 17.53
CA LEU A 97 -13.91 -9.68 16.48
C LEU A 97 -13.17 -9.94 15.17
N ASP A 98 -13.56 -11.00 14.48
CA ASP A 98 -13.15 -11.25 13.11
C ASP A 98 -13.77 -10.19 12.20
N THR A 99 -13.11 -9.03 12.15
CA THR A 99 -13.54 -7.88 11.35
C THR A 99 -13.46 -8.19 9.86
N PHE A 100 -12.51 -9.02 9.45
CA PHE A 100 -12.37 -9.46 8.05
C PHE A 100 -13.56 -10.32 7.62
N GLY A 101 -13.82 -11.43 8.32
CA GLY A 101 -14.97 -12.29 8.01
C GLY A 101 -16.31 -11.58 8.19
N GLY A 102 -16.40 -10.63 9.13
CA GLY A 102 -17.54 -9.73 9.25
C GLY A 102 -17.76 -8.87 7.99
N SER A 103 -16.71 -8.16 7.54
CA SER A 103 -16.78 -7.32 6.33
C SER A 103 -17.09 -8.12 5.07
N LEU A 104 -16.55 -9.35 4.96
CA LEU A 104 -16.83 -10.26 3.86
C LEU A 104 -18.32 -10.64 3.79
N LYS A 105 -18.91 -11.01 4.94
CA LYS A 105 -20.34 -11.32 5.04
C LYS A 105 -21.20 -10.09 4.74
N PHE A 106 -20.79 -8.92 5.23
CA PHE A 106 -21.49 -7.67 4.97
C PHE A 106 -21.57 -7.36 3.47
N VAL A 107 -20.43 -7.36 2.77
CA VAL A 107 -20.39 -7.08 1.33
C VAL A 107 -21.09 -8.16 0.52
N ASN A 108 -20.92 -9.43 0.87
CA ASN A 108 -21.64 -10.51 0.19
C ASN A 108 -23.16 -10.34 0.31
N ASN A 109 -23.66 -10.00 1.50
CA ASN A 109 -25.09 -9.74 1.72
C ASN A 109 -25.58 -8.50 0.96
N LEU A 110 -24.79 -7.43 0.93
CA LEU A 110 -25.10 -6.22 0.15
C LEU A 110 -25.24 -6.55 -1.34
N TYR A 111 -24.31 -7.32 -1.89
CA TYR A 111 -24.32 -7.68 -3.30
C TYR A 111 -25.44 -8.66 -3.65
N SER A 112 -25.75 -9.62 -2.78
CA SER A 112 -26.91 -10.50 -3.00
C SER A 112 -28.25 -9.76 -3.01
N LYS A 113 -28.34 -8.62 -2.32
CA LYS A 113 -29.54 -7.75 -2.35
C LYS A 113 -29.56 -6.82 -3.57
N THR A 114 -28.40 -6.39 -4.06
CA THR A 114 -28.29 -5.38 -5.13
C THR A 114 -28.35 -6.02 -6.50
N PHE A 115 -27.68 -7.16 -6.66
CA PHE A 115 -27.66 -7.95 -7.88
C PHE A 115 -28.46 -9.22 -7.63
N ARG A 116 -27.91 -10.37 -8.00
CA ARG A 116 -28.44 -11.68 -7.67
C ARG A 116 -27.68 -12.35 -6.54
N SER A 117 -28.35 -13.25 -5.85
CA SER A 117 -27.70 -14.16 -4.91
C SER A 117 -26.79 -15.12 -5.68
N MET A 118 -25.54 -15.24 -5.25
CA MET A 118 -24.60 -16.22 -5.80
C MET A 118 -23.58 -16.63 -4.73
N ASN A 119 -22.96 -17.79 -4.92
CA ASN A 119 -21.88 -18.24 -4.06
C ASN A 119 -20.57 -17.52 -4.43
N ARG A 120 -20.28 -16.40 -3.76
CA ARG A 120 -19.05 -15.63 -3.97
C ARG A 120 -17.93 -16.18 -3.10
N LYS A 121 -16.83 -16.60 -3.73
CA LYS A 121 -15.63 -17.09 -3.07
C LYS A 121 -14.73 -15.94 -2.63
N VAL A 122 -13.89 -16.20 -1.62
CA VAL A 122 -12.91 -15.22 -1.15
C VAL A 122 -11.84 -15.03 -2.23
N PRO A 123 -11.54 -13.79 -2.65
CA PRO A 123 -10.44 -13.55 -3.59
C PRO A 123 -9.11 -14.03 -3.01
N ALA A 124 -8.27 -14.65 -3.85
CA ALA A 124 -6.94 -15.10 -3.43
C ALA A 124 -6.09 -13.93 -2.93
N HIS A 125 -5.21 -14.19 -1.95
CA HIS A 125 -4.28 -13.20 -1.42
C HIS A 125 -3.12 -12.95 -2.39
N MET A 126 -3.41 -12.15 -3.42
CA MET A 126 -2.49 -11.78 -4.50
C MET A 126 -2.61 -10.28 -4.81
N PRO A 127 -1.64 -9.68 -5.53
CA PRO A 127 -1.79 -8.33 -6.02
C PRO A 127 -3.10 -8.17 -6.81
N HIS A 128 -3.87 -7.14 -6.49
CA HIS A 128 -5.08 -6.79 -7.21
C HIS A 128 -4.79 -5.61 -8.14
N LEU A 129 -5.01 -5.83 -9.44
CA LEU A 129 -5.00 -4.76 -10.43
C LEU A 129 -6.41 -4.19 -10.53
N ILE A 130 -6.50 -2.87 -10.46
CA ILE A 130 -7.76 -2.16 -10.23
C ILE A 130 -7.92 -1.14 -11.35
N ASP A 131 -9.04 -1.26 -12.06
CA ASP A 131 -9.48 -0.24 -12.99
C ASP A 131 -10.09 0.92 -12.21
N VAL A 132 -9.57 2.12 -12.45
CA VAL A 132 -9.97 3.33 -11.73
C VAL A 132 -11.42 3.70 -12.05
N GLU A 133 -11.88 3.52 -13.27
CA GLU A 133 -13.25 3.85 -13.66
C GLU A 133 -14.25 2.85 -13.10
N GLU A 134 -13.90 1.57 -13.05
CA GLU A 134 -14.72 0.57 -12.35
C GLU A 134 -14.78 0.83 -10.84
N MET A 135 -13.67 1.25 -10.22
CA MET A 135 -13.66 1.64 -8.81
C MET A 135 -14.54 2.86 -8.55
N LYS A 136 -14.46 3.89 -9.40
CA LYS A 136 -15.34 5.06 -9.29
C LYS A 136 -16.80 4.68 -9.49
N ALA A 137 -17.09 3.82 -10.46
CA ALA A 137 -18.45 3.32 -10.69
C ALA A 137 -18.97 2.56 -9.46
N LEU A 138 -18.15 1.68 -8.89
CA LEU A 138 -18.46 0.97 -7.66
C LEU A 138 -18.76 1.93 -6.50
N GLN A 139 -17.93 2.94 -6.28
CA GLN A 139 -18.12 3.93 -5.22
C GLN A 139 -19.38 4.79 -5.43
N ARG A 140 -19.70 5.15 -6.68
CA ARG A 140 -20.96 5.84 -7.02
C ARG A 140 -22.19 5.01 -6.74
N ASN A 141 -22.10 3.68 -6.83
CA ASN A 141 -23.21 2.77 -6.56
C ASN A 141 -23.42 2.49 -5.06
N PHE A 142 -22.36 2.54 -4.24
CA PHE A 142 -22.45 2.32 -2.79
C PHE A 142 -21.86 3.48 -1.96
N PRO A 143 -22.32 4.74 -2.17
CA PRO A 143 -21.65 5.91 -1.59
C PRO A 143 -21.72 5.90 -0.06
N ARG A 144 -22.84 5.46 0.53
CA ARG A 144 -23.03 5.41 1.99
C ARG A 144 -22.13 4.38 2.65
N GLU A 145 -21.96 3.23 2.01
CA GLU A 145 -21.14 2.14 2.51
C GLU A 145 -19.65 2.50 2.46
N PHE A 146 -19.20 3.15 1.37
CA PHE A 146 -17.83 3.65 1.28
C PHE A 146 -17.56 4.83 2.23
N GLU A 147 -18.52 5.75 2.40
CA GLU A 147 -18.42 6.83 3.39
C GLU A 147 -18.23 6.26 4.80
N ARG A 148 -19.08 5.29 5.18
CA ARG A 148 -18.96 4.57 6.46
C ARG A 148 -17.60 3.90 6.60
N THR A 149 -17.15 3.19 5.57
CA THR A 149 -15.84 2.51 5.55
C THR A 149 -14.72 3.52 5.80
N SER A 150 -14.74 4.66 5.11
CA SER A 150 -13.73 5.71 5.25
C SER A 150 -13.76 6.45 6.60
N SER A 151 -14.90 6.43 7.30
CA SER A 151 -15.03 6.99 8.65
C SER A 151 -14.36 6.14 9.73
N ASN A 152 -14.04 4.87 9.43
CA ASN A 152 -13.44 3.95 10.38
C ASN A 152 -11.91 4.14 10.44
N ARG A 153 -11.37 4.41 11.65
CA ARG A 153 -9.92 4.48 11.88
C ARG A 153 -9.23 3.10 11.74
N PHE A 154 -9.93 2.05 12.14
CA PHE A 154 -9.47 0.66 12.08
C PHE A 154 -10.55 -0.19 11.40
N ARG A 155 -10.15 -1.33 10.84
CA ARG A 155 -11.05 -2.24 10.15
C ARG A 155 -12.31 -2.55 10.97
N SER A 156 -13.46 -2.50 10.32
CA SER A 156 -14.78 -2.76 10.87
C SER A 156 -15.47 -3.89 10.11
N THR A 157 -16.42 -4.56 10.76
CA THR A 157 -17.21 -5.66 10.18
C THR A 157 -18.18 -5.21 9.09
N ASN A 158 -18.32 -3.91 8.84
CA ASN A 158 -19.19 -3.32 7.84
C ASN A 158 -18.41 -2.49 6.81
N ASP A 159 -17.11 -2.73 6.71
CA ASP A 159 -16.28 -2.11 5.69
C ASP A 159 -16.60 -2.71 4.31
N MET A 160 -16.63 -1.84 3.30
CA MET A 160 -16.42 -2.17 1.90
C MET A 160 -14.95 -2.52 1.69
N GLN A 161 -14.50 -3.65 2.26
CA GLN A 161 -13.11 -4.04 2.14
C GLN A 161 -12.77 -4.24 0.66
N PHE A 162 -11.68 -3.59 0.28
CA PHE A 162 -11.39 -3.29 -1.11
C PHE A 162 -11.33 -4.52 -2.03
N SER A 163 -10.68 -5.61 -1.61
CA SER A 163 -10.44 -6.76 -2.47
C SER A 163 -11.73 -7.44 -2.90
N PHE A 164 -12.56 -7.91 -1.96
CA PHE A 164 -13.81 -8.57 -2.33
C PHE A 164 -14.88 -7.59 -2.82
N SER A 165 -14.89 -6.32 -2.39
CA SER A 165 -15.82 -5.33 -2.96
C SER A 165 -15.58 -5.13 -4.45
N TYR A 166 -14.32 -4.94 -4.85
CA TYR A 166 -13.96 -4.79 -6.26
C TYR A 166 -14.13 -6.09 -7.04
N MET A 167 -13.63 -7.21 -6.53
CA MET A 167 -13.73 -8.47 -7.28
C MET A 167 -15.18 -8.90 -7.48
N TYR A 168 -16.05 -8.69 -6.49
CA TYR A 168 -17.48 -8.96 -6.66
C TYR A 168 -18.12 -8.00 -7.66
N TRP A 169 -17.71 -6.73 -7.67
CA TRP A 169 -18.17 -5.75 -8.66
C TRP A 169 -17.84 -6.17 -10.10
N ILE A 170 -16.64 -6.69 -10.31
CA ILE A 170 -16.22 -7.23 -11.61
C ILE A 170 -16.99 -8.51 -11.95
N VAL A 171 -17.17 -9.43 -10.99
CA VAL A 171 -17.97 -10.65 -11.20
C VAL A 171 -19.40 -10.33 -11.65
N HIS A 172 -19.99 -9.27 -11.10
CA HIS A 172 -21.33 -8.78 -11.47
C HIS A 172 -21.32 -7.81 -12.66
N GLN A 173 -20.25 -7.76 -13.45
CA GLN A 173 -20.21 -6.92 -14.65
C GLN A 173 -21.39 -7.20 -15.59
N GLY A 174 -21.67 -8.47 -15.91
CA GLY A 174 -22.77 -8.83 -16.80
C GLY A 174 -24.17 -8.63 -16.21
N ASP A 175 -24.29 -8.29 -14.93
CA ASP A 175 -25.55 -7.91 -14.28
C ASP A 175 -25.76 -6.38 -14.33
N ARG A 176 -24.92 -5.65 -15.09
CA ARG A 176 -24.97 -4.20 -15.33
C ARG A 176 -25.14 -3.91 -16.83
N PRO A 177 -25.76 -2.78 -17.21
CA PRO A 177 -25.81 -2.33 -18.60
C PRO A 177 -24.41 -2.11 -19.18
N ASP A 178 -24.18 -2.48 -20.44
CA ASP A 178 -22.88 -2.25 -21.12
C ASP A 178 -22.73 -0.79 -21.57
N LEU A 179 -23.81 -0.25 -22.13
CA LEU A 179 -23.85 1.01 -22.85
C LEU A 179 -24.99 1.89 -22.33
N GLY A 180 -24.85 3.21 -22.49
CA GLY A 180 -26.00 4.11 -22.37
C GLY A 180 -26.99 3.85 -23.51
N LEU A 181 -28.26 4.25 -23.34
CA LEU A 181 -29.32 4.00 -24.32
C LEU A 181 -28.97 4.45 -25.76
N ILE A 182 -28.31 5.60 -25.90
CA ILE A 182 -27.91 6.14 -27.21
C ILE A 182 -26.85 5.25 -27.86
N ASP A 183 -25.81 4.90 -27.11
CA ASP A 183 -24.74 4.03 -27.60
C ASP A 183 -25.26 2.62 -27.89
N TYR A 184 -26.18 2.11 -27.07
CA TYR A 184 -26.80 0.81 -27.28
C TYR A 184 -27.64 0.78 -28.55
N PHE A 185 -28.43 1.83 -28.81
CA PHE A 185 -29.19 1.97 -30.07
C PHE A 185 -28.24 1.89 -31.27
N ALA A 186 -27.19 2.71 -31.28
CA ALA A 186 -26.30 2.86 -32.43
C ALA A 186 -25.33 1.68 -32.64
N GLN A 187 -24.98 0.94 -31.59
CA GLN A 187 -23.94 -0.11 -31.66
C GLN A 187 -24.49 -1.53 -31.61
N GLU A 188 -25.65 -1.73 -30.96
CA GLU A 188 -26.19 -3.07 -30.69
C GLU A 188 -27.55 -3.32 -31.34
N LEU A 189 -28.30 -2.29 -31.73
CA LEU A 189 -29.64 -2.42 -32.34
C LEU A 189 -29.67 -2.03 -33.83
N ASP A 190 -29.18 -0.83 -34.18
CA ASP A 190 -29.07 -0.31 -35.55
C ASP A 190 -27.85 -0.94 -36.23
N THR A 191 -28.02 -2.19 -36.65
CA THR A 191 -26.95 -3.07 -37.11
C THR A 191 -26.39 -2.67 -38.47
N ASP A 192 -27.19 -2.04 -39.32
CA ASP A 192 -26.75 -1.50 -40.61
C ASP A 192 -26.33 -0.02 -40.55
N GLY A 193 -26.58 0.65 -39.41
CA GLY A 193 -26.14 2.01 -39.11
C GLY A 193 -26.91 3.07 -39.91
N ASN A 194 -28.12 2.76 -40.36
CA ASN A 194 -28.93 3.65 -41.20
C ASN A 194 -29.69 4.73 -40.38
N GLY A 195 -29.67 4.64 -39.05
CA GLY A 195 -30.32 5.56 -38.11
C GLY A 195 -31.74 5.17 -37.69
N TYR A 196 -32.26 4.03 -38.16
CA TYR A 196 -33.60 3.53 -37.89
C TYR A 196 -33.59 2.02 -37.65
N LEU A 197 -34.34 1.56 -36.65
CA LEU A 197 -34.58 0.13 -36.45
C LEU A 197 -35.69 -0.34 -37.39
N ASP A 198 -35.36 -1.28 -38.27
CA ASP A 198 -36.31 -2.00 -39.11
C ASP A 198 -37.03 -3.14 -38.35
N PRO A 199 -38.04 -3.83 -38.92
CA PRO A 199 -38.79 -4.86 -38.20
C PRO A 199 -37.92 -6.01 -37.65
N ASN A 200 -36.81 -6.35 -38.30
CA ASN A 200 -35.88 -7.36 -37.80
C ASN A 200 -35.07 -6.83 -36.61
N GLU A 201 -34.63 -5.58 -36.67
CA GLU A 201 -33.92 -4.92 -35.58
C GLU A 201 -34.84 -4.61 -34.38
N LEU A 202 -36.11 -4.27 -34.64
CA LEU A 202 -37.15 -4.17 -33.63
C LEU A 202 -37.41 -5.52 -32.95
N ARG A 203 -37.27 -6.63 -33.68
CA ARG A 203 -37.35 -7.97 -33.09
C ARG A 203 -36.12 -8.28 -32.22
N THR A 204 -34.94 -7.78 -32.58
CA THR A 204 -33.74 -7.83 -31.73
C THR A 204 -33.96 -7.02 -30.45
N LEU A 205 -34.48 -5.79 -30.55
CA LEU A 205 -34.86 -4.97 -29.40
C LEU A 205 -35.87 -5.70 -28.50
N ALA A 206 -36.92 -6.29 -29.08
CA ALA A 206 -37.90 -7.09 -28.34
C ALA A 206 -37.24 -8.27 -27.60
N SER A 207 -36.30 -8.97 -28.24
CA SER A 207 -35.55 -10.08 -27.64
C SER A 207 -34.71 -9.62 -26.44
N VAL A 208 -34.03 -8.47 -26.55
CA VAL A 208 -33.29 -7.86 -25.45
C VAL A 208 -34.23 -7.49 -24.31
N MET A 209 -35.34 -6.81 -24.59
CA MET A 209 -36.35 -6.39 -23.60
C MET A 209 -36.96 -7.57 -22.82
N SER A 210 -36.91 -8.78 -23.35
CA SER A 210 -37.63 -9.93 -22.82
C SER A 210 -36.77 -10.91 -22.01
N ASP A 211 -35.44 -10.71 -21.98
CA ASP A 211 -34.44 -11.67 -21.44
C ASP A 211 -34.69 -13.13 -21.89
N GLY A 212 -35.25 -13.31 -23.09
CA GLY A 212 -35.59 -14.60 -23.68
C GLY A 212 -36.99 -15.16 -23.39
N ASN A 213 -37.84 -14.48 -22.62
CA ASN A 213 -39.24 -14.87 -22.38
C ASN A 213 -40.22 -13.92 -23.09
N ASN A 214 -41.29 -14.40 -23.72
CA ASN A 214 -42.36 -13.55 -24.30
C ASN A 214 -41.90 -12.46 -25.31
N VAL A 215 -40.95 -12.78 -26.22
CA VAL A 215 -40.48 -11.83 -27.26
C VAL A 215 -41.62 -11.22 -28.06
N GLN A 216 -42.67 -11.99 -28.35
CA GLN A 216 -43.83 -11.53 -29.12
C GLN A 216 -44.59 -10.39 -28.42
N GLU A 217 -44.80 -10.50 -27.12
CA GLU A 217 -45.47 -9.48 -26.31
C GLU A 217 -44.66 -8.18 -26.30
N GLN A 218 -43.33 -8.28 -26.14
CA GLN A 218 -42.44 -7.11 -26.19
C GLN A 218 -42.42 -6.46 -27.58
N PHE A 219 -42.50 -7.25 -28.64
CA PHE A 219 -42.58 -6.74 -30.00
C PHE A 219 -43.88 -5.95 -30.24
N GLU A 220 -45.01 -6.44 -29.72
CA GLU A 220 -46.29 -5.73 -29.79
C GLU A 220 -46.26 -4.41 -28.99
N GLU A 221 -45.62 -4.38 -27.82
CA GLU A 221 -45.39 -3.15 -27.04
C GLU A 221 -44.55 -2.11 -27.81
N ILE A 222 -43.54 -2.56 -28.55
CA ILE A 222 -42.75 -1.68 -29.43
C ILE A 222 -43.62 -1.11 -30.55
N LEU A 223 -44.46 -1.94 -31.21
CA LEU A 223 -45.37 -1.48 -32.26
C LEU A 223 -46.37 -0.45 -31.72
N LEU A 224 -46.84 -0.61 -30.48
CA LEU A 224 -47.69 0.37 -29.80
C LEU A 224 -46.97 1.72 -29.63
N CYS A 225 -45.68 1.72 -29.27
CA CYS A 225 -44.88 2.95 -29.21
C CYS A 225 -44.78 3.66 -30.58
N LEU A 226 -44.82 2.90 -31.68
CA LEU A 226 -44.79 3.41 -33.06
C LEU A 226 -46.19 3.74 -33.62
N HIS A 227 -47.26 3.52 -32.85
CA HIS A 227 -48.64 3.62 -33.32
C HIS A 227 -48.95 2.72 -34.54
N VAL A 228 -48.28 1.57 -34.62
CA VAL A 228 -48.49 0.57 -35.67
C VAL A 228 -49.48 -0.49 -35.16
N ASN A 229 -50.45 -0.85 -36.00
CA ASN A 229 -51.42 -1.89 -35.68
C ASN A 229 -50.77 -3.28 -35.85
N SER A 230 -50.71 -4.07 -34.78
CA SER A 230 -50.11 -5.42 -34.79
C SER A 230 -50.86 -6.45 -35.66
N ALA A 231 -52.09 -6.14 -36.09
CA ALA A 231 -52.85 -6.98 -37.01
C ALA A 231 -52.59 -6.65 -38.50
N ASP A 232 -51.90 -5.55 -38.80
CA ASP A 232 -51.63 -5.08 -40.16
C ASP A 232 -50.20 -5.42 -40.58
N MET A 233 -50.06 -6.49 -41.36
CA MET A 233 -48.75 -6.99 -41.80
C MET A 233 -48.00 -6.00 -42.70
N ASP A 234 -48.71 -5.29 -43.58
CA ASP A 234 -48.07 -4.30 -44.45
C ASP A 234 -47.53 -3.13 -43.62
N ALA A 235 -48.29 -2.70 -42.59
CA ALA A 235 -47.82 -1.65 -41.68
C ALA A 235 -46.61 -2.09 -40.85
N ILE A 236 -46.55 -3.36 -40.43
CA ILE A 236 -45.41 -3.92 -39.70
C ILE A 236 -44.16 -3.93 -40.58
N ASP A 237 -44.24 -4.37 -41.84
CA ASP A 237 -43.09 -4.44 -42.75
C ASP A 237 -42.45 -3.05 -42.99
N HIS A 238 -43.25 -2.00 -42.90
CA HIS A 238 -42.83 -0.61 -43.05
C HIS A 238 -42.55 0.10 -41.72
N ALA A 239 -42.70 -0.57 -40.57
CA ALA A 239 -42.42 0.01 -39.26
C ALA A 239 -40.94 0.39 -39.16
N ARG A 240 -40.66 1.60 -38.67
CA ARG A 240 -39.31 2.13 -38.45
C ARG A 240 -39.27 2.90 -37.14
N MET A 241 -38.26 2.65 -36.31
CA MET A 241 -38.04 3.39 -35.07
C MET A 241 -36.73 4.14 -35.13
N ASP A 242 -36.78 5.47 -35.10
CA ASP A 242 -35.60 6.32 -34.97
C ASP A 242 -35.17 6.45 -33.49
N LEU A 243 -33.98 7.01 -33.25
CA LEU A 243 -33.45 7.22 -31.90
C LEU A 243 -34.41 8.04 -31.00
N PRO A 244 -35.01 9.17 -31.44
CA PRO A 244 -36.03 9.86 -30.66
C PRO A 244 -37.23 8.99 -30.27
N SER A 245 -37.78 8.20 -31.19
CA SER A 245 -38.91 7.30 -30.91
C SER A 245 -38.52 6.20 -29.93
N PHE A 246 -37.32 5.64 -30.06
CA PHE A 246 -36.76 4.70 -29.10
C PHE A 246 -36.67 5.31 -27.70
N LEU A 247 -36.05 6.49 -27.58
CA LEU A 247 -35.89 7.19 -26.29
C LEU A 247 -37.24 7.58 -25.66
N ASN A 248 -38.28 7.77 -26.46
CA ASN A 248 -39.62 8.10 -25.99
C ASN A 248 -40.47 6.85 -25.65
N CYS A 249 -40.01 5.65 -26.01
CA CYS A 249 -40.65 4.39 -25.66
C CYS A 249 -40.13 3.88 -24.30
N SER A 250 -40.85 4.19 -23.21
CA SER A 250 -40.46 3.81 -21.83
C SER A 250 -40.22 2.31 -21.70
N LYS A 251 -41.08 1.48 -22.30
CA LYS A 251 -40.94 0.01 -22.28
C LYS A 251 -39.63 -0.45 -22.93
N ALA A 252 -39.29 0.12 -24.09
CA ALA A 252 -38.06 -0.22 -24.79
C ALA A 252 -36.82 0.20 -24.01
N THR A 253 -36.78 1.45 -23.54
CA THR A 253 -35.64 1.98 -22.79
C THR A 253 -35.46 1.29 -21.44
N GLU A 254 -36.54 1.05 -20.70
CA GLU A 254 -36.49 0.28 -19.44
C GLU A 254 -36.05 -1.16 -19.68
N GLY A 255 -36.61 -1.84 -20.70
CA GLY A 255 -36.24 -3.20 -21.05
C GLY A 255 -34.76 -3.33 -21.43
N VAL A 256 -34.23 -2.38 -22.22
CA VAL A 256 -32.80 -2.33 -22.53
C VAL A 256 -31.96 -2.06 -21.28
N LEU A 257 -32.33 -1.11 -20.43
CA LEU A 257 -31.58 -0.83 -19.20
C LEU A 257 -31.62 -1.99 -18.20
N GLN A 258 -32.68 -2.79 -18.19
CA GLN A 258 -32.81 -3.94 -17.30
C GLN A 258 -32.06 -5.16 -17.83
N ASN A 259 -32.09 -5.40 -19.14
CA ASN A 259 -31.68 -6.67 -19.73
C ASN A 259 -30.46 -6.59 -20.65
N SER A 260 -29.99 -5.39 -21.02
CA SER A 260 -28.70 -5.25 -21.69
C SER A 260 -27.60 -5.70 -20.74
N ARG A 261 -26.84 -6.70 -21.17
CA ARG A 261 -25.77 -7.28 -20.36
C ARG A 261 -24.44 -6.74 -20.83
N ARG A 262 -23.66 -6.21 -19.89
CA ARG A 262 -22.26 -5.90 -20.16
C ARG A 262 -21.49 -7.14 -20.56
N LYS A 263 -20.70 -7.04 -21.63
CA LYS A 263 -19.79 -8.11 -22.05
C LYS A 263 -18.86 -8.44 -20.89
N ARG A 264 -18.77 -9.72 -20.53
CA ARG A 264 -17.83 -10.17 -19.50
C ARG A 264 -16.41 -9.95 -19.99
N THR A 265 -15.62 -9.20 -19.21
CA THR A 265 -14.20 -8.97 -19.49
C THR A 265 -13.28 -9.80 -18.58
N HIS A 266 -13.84 -10.80 -17.88
CA HIS A 266 -13.12 -11.61 -16.91
C HIS A 266 -13.51 -13.09 -17.02
N GLU A 267 -12.60 -13.94 -16.58
CA GLU A 267 -12.80 -15.38 -16.38
C GLU A 267 -12.61 -15.70 -14.91
N ILE A 268 -13.48 -16.57 -14.37
CA ILE A 268 -13.35 -17.07 -13.00
C ILE A 268 -12.49 -18.33 -13.07
N ILE A 269 -11.27 -18.24 -12.54
CA ILE A 269 -10.36 -19.37 -12.43
C ILE A 269 -10.83 -20.26 -11.27
N ALA A 270 -11.08 -21.54 -11.55
CA ALA A 270 -11.48 -22.51 -10.55
C ALA A 270 -10.35 -22.75 -9.52
N GLU A 271 -10.73 -23.12 -8.31
CA GLU A 271 -9.83 -23.22 -7.16
C GLU A 271 -8.71 -24.26 -7.39
N GLU A 272 -9.06 -25.35 -8.05
CA GLU A 272 -8.17 -26.47 -8.35
C GLU A 272 -7.00 -26.05 -9.25
N VAL A 273 -7.25 -25.12 -10.18
CA VAL A 273 -6.25 -24.58 -11.11
C VAL A 273 -5.66 -23.25 -10.64
N ALA A 274 -6.24 -22.58 -9.63
CA ALA A 274 -5.73 -21.32 -9.11
C ALA A 274 -4.28 -21.42 -8.60
N SER A 275 -3.91 -22.59 -8.05
CA SER A 275 -2.56 -22.87 -7.55
C SER A 275 -1.47 -22.91 -8.62
N GLU A 276 -1.84 -22.95 -9.91
CA GLU A 276 -0.91 -22.81 -11.03
C GLU A 276 -0.51 -21.34 -11.23
N PHE A 277 -1.44 -20.42 -11.00
CA PHE A 277 -1.24 -18.98 -11.20
C PHE A 277 -0.73 -18.28 -9.94
N VAL A 278 -1.15 -18.72 -8.76
CA VAL A 278 -0.86 -18.07 -7.48
C VAL A 278 -0.11 -19.03 -6.56
N SER A 279 1.04 -18.59 -6.06
CA SER A 279 1.74 -19.23 -4.95
C SER A 279 1.57 -18.41 -3.69
N PHE A 280 0.98 -19.00 -2.65
CA PHE A 280 0.90 -18.40 -1.32
C PHE A 280 1.66 -19.28 -0.32
N GLU A 281 2.83 -18.81 0.11
CA GLU A 281 3.71 -19.57 0.99
C GLU A 281 3.99 -18.79 2.27
N MET A 282 3.70 -19.39 3.42
CA MET A 282 4.14 -18.89 4.72
C MET A 282 5.51 -19.48 5.02
N ILE A 283 6.55 -18.66 5.11
CA ILE A 283 7.91 -19.12 5.43
C ILE A 283 8.16 -19.05 6.93
N ASP A 284 8.80 -20.09 7.47
CA ASP A 284 9.06 -20.24 8.90
C ASP A 284 10.57 -20.19 9.21
N ASP A 285 10.95 -20.30 10.49
CA ASP A 285 12.37 -20.23 10.88
C ASP A 285 13.21 -21.40 10.34
N ASN A 286 12.60 -22.50 9.86
CA ASN A 286 13.31 -23.68 9.39
C ASN A 286 13.76 -23.50 7.93
N PHE A 287 15.08 -23.58 7.74
CA PHE A 287 15.72 -23.37 6.44
C PHE A 287 15.30 -24.41 5.40
N THR A 288 15.18 -25.68 5.79
CA THR A 288 14.90 -26.78 4.85
C THR A 288 13.47 -26.68 4.32
N THR A 289 12.50 -26.46 5.19
CA THR A 289 11.09 -26.27 4.81
C THR A 289 10.92 -25.01 3.97
N THR A 290 11.59 -23.91 4.35
CA THR A 290 11.58 -22.68 3.56
C THR A 290 12.16 -22.90 2.16
N MET A 291 13.31 -23.56 2.02
CA MET A 291 13.90 -23.85 0.71
C MET A 291 12.95 -24.69 -0.16
N GLN A 292 12.30 -25.72 0.40
CA GLN A 292 11.32 -26.53 -0.33
C GLN A 292 10.16 -25.70 -0.88
N LYS A 293 9.62 -24.77 -0.09
CA LYS A 293 8.56 -23.84 -0.51
C LYS A 293 9.05 -22.92 -1.64
N LEU A 294 10.23 -22.33 -1.49
CA LEU A 294 10.83 -21.46 -2.51
C LEU A 294 11.11 -22.21 -3.81
N ASP A 295 11.64 -23.43 -3.75
CA ASP A 295 11.91 -24.26 -4.92
C ASP A 295 10.62 -24.75 -5.60
N SER A 296 9.56 -25.01 -4.83
CA SER A 296 8.21 -25.29 -5.37
C SER A 296 7.73 -24.12 -6.24
N ILE A 297 7.86 -22.87 -5.76
CA ILE A 297 7.51 -21.67 -6.54
C ILE A 297 8.33 -21.60 -7.83
N ARG A 298 9.66 -21.85 -7.77
CA ARG A 298 10.51 -21.87 -8.96
C ARG A 298 10.05 -22.88 -10.00
N LYS A 299 9.68 -24.08 -9.54
CA LYS A 299 9.22 -25.17 -10.40
C LYS A 299 7.89 -24.83 -11.08
N LYS A 300 6.93 -24.30 -10.31
CA LYS A 300 5.59 -23.93 -10.79
C LYS A 300 5.62 -22.70 -11.72
N LYS A 301 6.61 -21.81 -11.55
CA LYS A 301 6.68 -20.52 -12.26
C LYS A 301 5.39 -19.70 -12.10
N SER A 302 4.82 -19.71 -10.88
CA SER A 302 3.57 -19.01 -10.60
C SER A 302 3.65 -17.53 -10.97
N LYS A 303 2.57 -17.02 -11.57
CA LYS A 303 2.45 -15.64 -12.02
C LYS A 303 2.45 -14.66 -10.85
N PHE A 304 1.74 -14.99 -9.78
CA PHE A 304 1.67 -14.20 -8.55
C PHE A 304 2.29 -14.97 -7.40
N ILE A 305 3.23 -14.33 -6.70
CA ILE A 305 3.97 -14.93 -5.58
C ILE A 305 3.71 -14.08 -4.34
N CYS A 306 3.07 -14.70 -3.35
CA CYS A 306 2.89 -14.14 -2.02
C CYS A 306 3.71 -14.98 -1.03
N ILE A 307 4.75 -14.37 -0.47
CA ILE A 307 5.54 -14.96 0.61
C ILE A 307 5.29 -14.17 1.87
N ASN A 308 4.77 -14.83 2.91
CA ASN A 308 4.53 -14.23 4.22
C ASN A 308 5.60 -14.67 5.21
N ASP A 309 6.21 -13.72 5.94
CA ASP A 309 7.29 -13.99 6.88
C ASP A 309 6.78 -14.42 8.26
N ASP A 310 6.35 -15.66 8.38
CA ASP A 310 5.94 -16.25 9.67
C ASP A 310 7.15 -16.73 10.52
N MET A 311 8.29 -16.07 10.33
CA MET A 311 9.53 -16.34 11.06
C MET A 311 9.49 -15.67 12.43
N LYS A 312 9.83 -16.40 13.50
CA LYS A 312 9.92 -15.83 14.86
C LYS A 312 11.30 -15.28 15.16
N LYS A 313 12.34 -15.97 14.70
CA LYS A 313 13.75 -15.62 14.93
C LYS A 313 14.42 -15.05 13.68
N ALA A 314 13.87 -15.34 12.50
CA ALA A 314 14.40 -14.97 11.20
C ALA A 314 15.91 -15.27 11.07
N PRO A 315 16.34 -16.55 11.17
CA PRO A 315 17.76 -16.91 11.08
C PRO A 315 18.41 -16.36 9.80
N LEU A 316 19.67 -15.94 9.91
CA LEU A 316 20.41 -15.34 8.80
C LEU A 316 20.35 -16.19 7.53
N ARG A 317 20.49 -17.51 7.67
CA ARG A 317 20.48 -18.45 6.55
C ARG A 317 19.12 -18.49 5.83
N THR A 318 18.01 -18.46 6.57
CA THR A 318 16.65 -18.43 6.01
C THR A 318 16.38 -17.10 5.31
N ARG A 319 16.78 -15.99 5.93
CA ARG A 319 16.70 -14.65 5.30
C ARG A 319 17.50 -14.57 4.00
N GLN A 320 18.72 -15.13 3.99
CA GLN A 320 19.56 -15.18 2.80
C GLN A 320 18.93 -16.04 1.69
N ALA A 321 18.28 -17.15 2.03
CA ALA A 321 17.55 -17.96 1.05
C ALA A 321 16.45 -17.15 0.36
N VAL A 322 15.64 -16.41 1.12
CA VAL A 322 14.58 -15.55 0.56
C VAL A 322 15.17 -14.46 -0.33
N HIS A 323 16.27 -13.83 0.09
CA HIS A 323 16.94 -12.81 -0.70
C HIS A 323 17.52 -13.38 -2.01
N HIS A 324 18.20 -14.54 -1.94
CA HIS A 324 18.70 -15.23 -3.13
C HIS A 324 17.57 -15.72 -4.04
N PHE A 325 16.43 -16.07 -3.47
CA PHE A 325 15.23 -16.42 -4.22
C PHE A 325 14.76 -15.25 -5.09
N TYR A 326 14.56 -14.07 -4.49
CA TYR A 326 14.13 -12.89 -5.23
C TYR A 326 15.20 -12.39 -6.20
N ASN A 327 16.48 -12.37 -5.84
CA ASN A 327 17.56 -11.97 -6.76
C ASN A 327 17.63 -12.88 -7.99
N ALA A 328 17.29 -14.17 -7.85
CA ALA A 328 17.27 -15.08 -8.98
C ALA A 328 16.07 -14.87 -9.91
N LEU A 329 14.91 -14.43 -9.38
CA LEU A 329 13.72 -14.13 -10.19
C LEU A 329 13.75 -12.72 -10.79
N PHE A 330 14.26 -11.76 -10.01
CA PHE A 330 14.27 -10.33 -10.30
C PHE A 330 15.69 -9.78 -10.07
N PRO A 331 16.64 -10.08 -10.98
CA PRO A 331 18.06 -9.71 -10.80
C PRO A 331 18.31 -8.21 -10.95
N LYS A 332 17.35 -7.45 -11.48
CA LYS A 332 17.41 -6.00 -11.60
C LYS A 332 16.63 -5.38 -10.44
N PRO A 333 17.29 -4.63 -9.54
CA PRO A 333 16.61 -3.95 -8.45
C PRO A 333 15.54 -2.98 -8.94
N SER A 334 14.45 -2.87 -8.20
CA SER A 334 13.45 -1.84 -8.40
C SER A 334 14.00 -0.46 -8.05
N GLN A 335 13.47 0.60 -8.66
CA GLN A 335 13.79 1.99 -8.31
C GLN A 335 13.42 2.35 -6.84
N PHE A 336 12.60 1.54 -6.19
CA PHE A 336 12.22 1.69 -4.78
C PHE A 336 13.17 0.97 -3.82
N GLU A 337 14.10 0.16 -4.33
CA GLU A 337 15.13 -0.46 -3.50
C GLU A 337 16.24 0.55 -3.19
N LEU A 338 16.89 0.35 -2.04
CA LEU A 338 18.05 1.16 -1.68
C LEU A 338 19.23 0.82 -2.60
N GLU A 339 20.07 1.81 -2.87
CA GLU A 339 21.32 1.62 -3.60
C GLU A 339 22.20 0.54 -2.94
N PRO A 340 23.03 -0.18 -3.72
CA PRO A 340 23.93 -1.19 -3.19
C PRO A 340 24.77 -0.65 -2.02
N GLY A 341 24.77 -1.39 -0.91
CA GLY A 341 25.49 -1.04 0.31
C GLY A 341 24.70 -0.18 1.30
N TYR A 342 23.53 0.36 0.91
CA TYR A 342 22.65 1.07 1.81
C TYR A 342 21.64 0.12 2.47
N ARG A 343 21.27 0.41 3.72
CA ARG A 343 20.24 -0.32 4.47
C ARG A 343 19.42 0.65 5.29
N ASN A 344 18.13 0.36 5.44
CA ASN A 344 17.30 1.04 6.42
C ASN A 344 17.67 0.50 7.81
N VAL A 345 18.20 1.38 8.67
CA VAL A 345 18.60 1.06 10.04
C VAL A 345 17.48 1.31 11.06
N PHE A 346 16.37 1.91 10.64
CA PHE A 346 15.21 2.19 11.47
C PHE A 346 14.06 1.29 11.04
N LEU A 347 13.48 0.55 11.99
CA LEU A 347 12.31 -0.26 11.68
C LEU A 347 11.06 0.62 11.69
N TYR A 348 11.01 1.62 12.58
CA TYR A 348 9.85 2.50 12.77
C TYR A 348 10.19 3.99 12.55
N TYR A 349 9.18 4.77 12.17
CA TYR A 349 9.34 6.19 11.85
C TYR A 349 9.70 7.05 13.08
N ASP A 350 9.18 6.70 14.24
CA ASP A 350 9.48 7.36 15.51
C ASP A 350 10.96 7.16 15.92
N GLU A 351 11.53 5.96 15.70
CA GLU A 351 12.96 5.71 15.89
C GLU A 351 13.82 6.64 15.02
N TYR A 352 13.43 6.80 13.76
CA TYR A 352 14.09 7.73 12.83
C TYR A 352 13.97 9.18 13.30
N VAL A 353 12.77 9.61 13.71
CA VAL A 353 12.53 10.97 14.20
C VAL A 353 13.33 11.26 15.46
N GLU A 354 13.40 10.32 16.41
CA GLU A 354 14.21 10.45 17.61
C GLU A 354 15.69 10.63 17.25
N TYR A 355 16.20 9.81 16.33
CA TYR A 355 17.58 9.91 15.84
C TYR A 355 17.88 11.28 15.23
N ILE A 356 17.02 11.78 14.33
CA ILE A 356 17.19 13.10 13.71
C ILE A 356 17.13 14.23 14.75
N ASN A 357 16.23 14.14 15.73
CA ASN A 357 16.12 15.14 16.80
C ASN A 357 17.38 15.20 17.67
N VAL A 358 17.98 14.05 17.96
CA VAL A 358 19.26 13.97 18.67
C VAL A 358 20.37 14.63 17.86
N LEU A 359 20.48 14.34 16.55
CA LEU A 359 21.45 14.97 15.67
C LEU A 359 21.27 16.49 15.58
N HIS A 360 20.03 16.97 15.43
CA HIS A 360 19.74 18.40 15.39
C HIS A 360 20.15 19.11 16.68
N ARG A 361 19.84 18.51 17.83
CA ARG A 361 20.24 19.06 19.14
C ARG A 361 21.76 19.12 19.30
N GLN A 362 22.47 18.08 18.87
CA GLN A 362 23.94 18.07 18.90
C GLN A 362 24.52 19.14 17.98
N ASN A 363 24.04 19.24 16.74
CA ASN A 363 24.48 20.24 15.78
C ASN A 363 24.22 21.66 16.28
N PHE A 364 23.09 21.90 16.96
CA PHE A 364 22.79 23.18 17.60
C PHE A 364 23.85 23.54 18.64
N TYR A 365 24.15 22.64 19.58
CA TYR A 365 25.17 22.90 20.61
C TYR A 365 26.58 23.04 20.04
N ILE A 366 26.95 22.30 19.00
CA ILE A 366 28.23 22.46 18.30
C ILE A 366 28.33 23.83 17.66
N ARG A 367 27.30 24.27 16.92
CA ARG A 367 27.27 25.60 16.28
C ARG A 367 27.31 26.72 17.32
N LEU A 368 26.58 26.57 18.43
CA LEU A 368 26.59 27.52 19.53
C LEU A 368 27.99 27.62 20.14
N GLY A 369 28.65 26.49 20.43
CA GLY A 369 30.01 26.45 20.96
C GLY A 369 31.04 27.08 20.01
N LEU A 370 30.97 26.79 18.70
CA LEU A 370 31.81 27.41 17.69
C LEU A 370 31.58 28.92 17.57
N GLY A 371 30.33 29.37 17.68
CA GLY A 371 29.98 30.80 17.69
C GLY A 371 30.56 31.54 18.89
N ILE A 372 30.43 30.96 20.09
CA ILE A 372 31.04 31.52 21.32
C ILE A 372 32.55 31.58 21.20
N LEU A 373 33.17 30.52 20.67
CA LEU A 373 34.61 30.46 20.44
C LEU A 373 35.08 31.56 19.47
N PHE A 374 34.37 31.71 18.35
CA PHE A 374 34.65 32.75 17.37
C PHE A 374 34.56 34.16 17.97
N LEU A 375 33.49 34.45 18.72
CA LEU A 375 33.34 35.72 19.43
C LEU A 375 34.47 35.96 20.44
N GLY A 376 34.90 34.92 21.16
CA GLY A 376 36.04 34.99 22.07
C GLY A 376 37.35 35.34 21.34
N VAL A 377 37.62 34.75 20.18
CA VAL A 377 38.80 35.06 19.37
C VAL A 377 38.75 36.50 18.85
N VAL A 378 37.59 36.95 18.34
CA VAL A 378 37.41 38.33 17.88
C VAL A 378 37.62 39.32 19.02
N PHE A 379 37.05 39.04 20.19
CA PHE A 379 37.25 39.87 21.39
C PHE A 379 38.73 39.97 21.75
N LEU A 380 39.45 38.83 21.78
CA LEU A 380 40.88 38.84 22.08
C LEU A 380 41.72 39.61 21.06
N PHE A 381 41.29 39.65 19.79
CA PHE A 381 41.96 40.38 18.72
C PHE A 381 41.67 41.89 18.75
N ILE A 382 40.50 42.31 19.24
CA ILE A 382 40.14 43.73 19.37
C ILE A 382 40.81 44.35 20.61
N TYR A 383 40.94 43.58 21.69
CA TYR A 383 41.36 44.09 23.01
C TYR A 383 42.79 43.72 23.43
N ASN A 384 43.58 43.06 22.57
CA ASN A 384 45.05 42.97 22.65
C ASN A 384 45.67 43.57 21.41
#